data_AF-A0A1X7VRD6-F1
#
_entry.id   AF-A0A1X7VRD6-F1
#
_cell.length_a   1.000
_cell.length_b   1.000
_cell.length_c   1.000
_cell.angle_alpha   90.00
_cell.angle_beta   90.00
_cell.angle_gamma   90.00
#
_symmetry.space_group_name_H-M   'P 1'
#
loop_
_entity.id
_entity.type
_entity.pdbx_description
1 polymer ?
#
loop_
_entity_poly.entity_id
_entity_poly.type
_entity_poly.pdbx_seq_one_letter_code
_entity_poly.pdbx_strand_id
1 'polypeptide(L)'
;MLSFLCSLVFIAACLSGITLGNDVQGLAHHNHGGCHCRDKLNKDIIASIDRCVDAIKMETSTGCNGLIQSMKNDASVYMVISSNHGCRCGVKITKDLLEMLQNCVQTLDDMESCNTAGPPPASSSKSATVAPSTTAAPSPTTAASTTRGPPNNPPVTSSVPRPTASPTATPAFPSSCNEIKKKHPTKRSGYYHIQTKTGKVRKVYCFMGRLCGVHGGWTKIAHFNAVRANTCPKGFKFHKHGQFKACGRMNTKTSSCQSLNFPVGFDYQRVCGKVFGYQLGHTSALSNGATTINGPYVDGISLTHGSPRKHIWTFMSSFSAIQAKYAKLNCPCSKGSTQKVPSFIGSSYFCESGLHTAWHQKYYTKMFPDRLWNGIHCGVVERPCCVHKGLPWFNKVLSDGTTDEDIEFRLCGTGGTDKKDTPFFFYDIFVK
;
A
#
# COMPACT_ATOMS: atom_id res chain seq x y z
N MET A 1 -13.28 24.56 -18.82
CA MET A 1 -12.74 24.03 -20.09
C MET A 1 -11.39 24.65 -20.48
N LEU A 2 -11.14 25.95 -20.26
CA LEU A 2 -9.82 26.58 -20.52
C LEU A 2 -8.65 26.03 -19.66
N SER A 3 -8.90 25.59 -18.43
CA SER A 3 -7.85 25.04 -17.53
C SER A 3 -7.31 23.66 -17.98
N PHE A 4 -8.11 22.91 -18.74
CA PHE A 4 -7.71 21.60 -19.28
C PHE A 4 -6.87 21.73 -20.56
N LEU A 5 -7.12 22.76 -21.37
CA LEU A 5 -6.32 23.07 -22.56
C LEU A 5 -4.92 23.58 -22.19
N CYS A 6 -4.78 24.34 -21.10
CA CYS A 6 -3.49 24.84 -20.63
C CYS A 6 -2.56 23.70 -20.15
N SER A 7 -3.13 22.64 -19.58
CA SER A 7 -2.36 21.48 -19.08
C SER A 7 -1.85 20.57 -20.20
N LEU A 8 -2.57 20.52 -21.34
CA LEU A 8 -2.15 19.74 -22.53
C LEU A 8 -1.06 20.46 -23.34
N VAL A 9 -1.09 21.79 -23.41
CA VAL A 9 -0.03 22.58 -24.05
C VAL A 9 1.28 22.53 -23.24
N PHE A 10 1.21 22.49 -21.91
CA PHE A 10 2.39 22.36 -21.05
C PHE A 10 3.09 20.99 -21.14
N ILE A 11 2.32 19.92 -21.35
CA ILE A 11 2.89 18.57 -21.57
C ILE A 11 3.50 18.46 -22.98
N ALA A 12 2.92 19.12 -23.98
CA ALA A 12 3.46 19.18 -25.34
C ALA A 12 4.77 19.99 -25.43
N ALA A 13 4.91 21.06 -24.64
CA ALA A 13 6.15 21.85 -24.57
C ALA A 13 7.32 21.09 -23.91
N CYS A 14 7.03 20.25 -22.90
CA CYS A 14 8.03 19.37 -22.28
C CYS A 14 8.55 18.25 -23.21
N LEU A 15 7.84 17.91 -24.30
CA LEU A 15 8.21 16.82 -25.21
C LEU A 15 8.79 17.26 -26.56
N SER A 16 8.72 18.54 -26.91
CA SER A 16 9.10 19.02 -28.26
C SER A 16 10.37 19.89 -28.30
N GLY A 17 10.97 20.27 -27.17
CA GLY A 17 12.26 20.96 -27.17
C GLY A 17 12.29 22.26 -27.98
N ILE A 18 11.17 22.99 -28.07
CA ILE A 18 11.11 24.27 -28.78
C ILE A 18 11.41 25.39 -27.79
N THR A 19 12.53 26.09 -28.02
CA THR A 19 12.81 27.40 -27.42
C THR A 19 11.83 28.43 -27.99
N LEU A 20 10.88 28.89 -27.19
CA LEU A 20 10.17 30.15 -27.45
C LEU A 20 10.93 31.27 -26.75
N GLY A 21 11.41 32.21 -27.56
CA GLY A 21 12.18 33.37 -27.14
C GLY A 21 11.38 34.36 -26.29
N ASN A 22 12.15 35.25 -25.67
CA ASN A 22 11.75 36.35 -24.81
C ASN A 22 10.56 37.15 -25.37
N ASP A 23 9.47 37.23 -24.59
CA ASP A 23 8.77 38.46 -24.19
C ASP A 23 7.36 38.14 -23.74
N VAL A 24 7.12 38.09 -22.42
CA VAL A 24 5.93 38.67 -21.77
C VAL A 24 6.32 39.00 -20.31
N GLN A 25 6.80 40.22 -20.08
CA GLN A 25 6.65 40.85 -18.77
C GLN A 25 5.18 41.22 -18.59
N GLY A 26 4.58 40.80 -17.46
CA GLY A 26 3.27 41.30 -17.03
C GLY A 26 2.32 40.21 -16.59
N LEU A 27 2.53 39.69 -15.37
CA LEU A 27 1.51 39.19 -14.43
C LEU A 27 2.22 38.56 -13.22
N ALA A 28 2.95 39.41 -12.49
CA ALA A 28 3.47 39.06 -11.17
C ALA A 28 2.45 39.56 -10.13
N HIS A 29 1.69 38.65 -9.55
CA HIS A 29 1.28 38.66 -8.13
C HIS A 29 0.45 37.41 -7.84
N HIS A 30 1.13 36.31 -7.47
CA HIS A 30 0.76 35.35 -6.42
C HIS A 30 1.65 34.10 -6.50
N ASN A 31 2.08 33.59 -5.34
CA ASN A 31 2.81 32.35 -5.07
C ASN A 31 4.33 32.30 -5.36
N HIS A 32 5.13 32.77 -4.41
CA HIS A 32 6.61 32.67 -4.42
C HIS A 32 7.21 31.40 -3.77
N GLY A 33 6.41 30.49 -3.18
CA GLY A 33 6.94 29.28 -2.52
C GLY A 33 7.34 28.12 -3.45
N GLY A 34 6.65 27.96 -4.59
CA GLY A 34 6.83 26.80 -5.48
C GLY A 34 8.05 26.88 -6.41
N CYS A 35 8.50 28.08 -6.77
CA CYS A 35 9.65 28.26 -7.64
C CYS A 35 10.98 27.97 -6.94
N HIS A 36 11.08 28.20 -5.63
CA HIS A 36 12.36 28.05 -4.93
C HIS A 36 12.76 26.57 -4.68
N CYS A 37 11.82 25.66 -4.34
CA CYS A 37 12.11 24.21 -4.31
C CYS A 37 12.46 23.73 -5.72
N ARG A 38 11.79 24.21 -6.78
CA ARG A 38 12.07 23.83 -8.17
C ARG A 38 13.46 24.28 -8.64
N ASP A 39 13.84 25.51 -8.36
CA ASP A 39 15.13 26.06 -8.80
C ASP A 39 16.29 25.47 -7.99
N LYS A 40 16.07 25.20 -6.70
CA LYS A 40 17.04 24.49 -5.85
C LYS A 40 17.20 23.03 -6.27
N LEU A 41 16.09 22.33 -6.52
CA LEU A 41 16.07 20.96 -7.03
C LEU A 41 16.80 20.85 -8.38
N ASN A 42 16.53 21.76 -9.30
CA ASN A 42 17.19 21.78 -10.61
C ASN A 42 18.68 22.07 -10.49
N LYS A 43 19.09 23.04 -9.66
CA LYS A 43 20.52 23.36 -9.44
C LYS A 43 21.27 22.22 -8.78
N ASP A 44 20.68 21.58 -7.76
CA ASP A 44 21.32 20.50 -7.00
C ASP A 44 21.40 19.21 -7.83
N ILE A 45 20.41 18.91 -8.67
CA ILE A 45 20.44 17.81 -9.64
C ILE A 45 21.56 18.04 -10.67
N ILE A 46 21.64 19.24 -11.26
CA ILE A 46 22.67 19.57 -12.26
C ILE A 46 24.07 19.46 -11.62
N ALA A 47 24.27 20.04 -10.43
CA ALA A 47 25.56 19.95 -9.73
C ALA A 47 25.95 18.51 -9.33
N SER A 48 24.97 17.65 -9.02
CA SER A 48 25.23 16.24 -8.74
C SER A 48 25.61 15.45 -10.00
N ILE A 49 24.94 15.74 -11.13
CA ILE A 49 25.25 15.16 -12.44
C ILE A 49 26.65 15.61 -12.89
N ASP A 50 26.99 16.89 -12.79
CA ASP A 50 28.30 17.42 -13.21
C ASP A 50 29.45 16.80 -12.44
N ARG A 51 29.33 16.68 -11.11
CA ARG A 51 30.32 15.97 -10.27
C ARG A 51 30.47 14.50 -10.65
N CYS A 52 29.40 13.86 -11.11
CA CYS A 52 29.44 12.49 -11.58
C CYS A 52 30.11 12.37 -12.95
N VAL A 53 29.86 13.31 -13.85
CA VAL A 53 30.51 13.41 -15.15
C VAL A 53 32.01 13.65 -14.99
N ASP A 54 32.44 14.50 -14.06
CA ASP A 54 33.86 14.75 -13.81
C ASP A 54 34.57 13.58 -13.12
N ALA A 55 33.88 12.87 -12.22
CA ALA A 55 34.39 11.61 -11.65
C ALA A 55 34.57 10.52 -12.72
N ILE A 56 33.65 10.42 -13.69
CA ILE A 56 33.76 9.51 -14.83
C ILE A 56 34.94 9.92 -15.74
N LYS A 57 35.15 11.21 -15.98
CA LYS A 57 36.31 11.70 -16.75
C LYS A 57 37.64 11.34 -16.09
N MET A 58 37.73 11.40 -14.75
CA MET A 58 38.96 11.02 -14.03
C MET A 58 39.28 9.53 -14.07
N GLU A 59 38.31 8.64 -14.32
CA GLU A 59 38.52 7.18 -14.41
C GLU A 59 38.85 6.68 -15.85
N THR A 60 38.93 7.57 -16.85
CA THR A 60 39.12 7.19 -18.27
C THR A 60 40.56 6.87 -18.72
N SER A 61 41.48 6.49 -17.84
CA SER A 61 42.76 5.89 -18.30
C SER A 61 42.64 4.43 -18.76
N THR A 62 41.49 3.77 -18.56
CA THR A 62 41.28 2.40 -19.06
C THR A 62 39.81 2.14 -19.40
N GLY A 63 39.46 2.20 -20.69
CA GLY A 63 38.50 1.24 -21.28
C GLY A 63 37.01 1.62 -21.41
N CYS A 64 36.63 2.88 -21.64
CA CYS A 64 35.21 3.23 -21.91
C CYS A 64 34.97 4.21 -23.07
N ASN A 65 35.70 4.08 -24.18
CA ASN A 65 35.51 4.95 -25.36
C ASN A 65 34.16 4.75 -26.09
N GLY A 66 33.47 3.61 -25.91
CA GLY A 66 32.16 3.37 -26.53
C GLY A 66 31.00 4.11 -25.85
N LEU A 67 31.12 4.43 -24.56
CA LEU A 67 30.02 4.95 -23.74
C LEU A 67 29.78 6.45 -23.97
N ILE A 68 30.85 7.23 -24.17
CA ILE A 68 30.81 8.69 -24.36
C ILE A 68 30.15 9.06 -25.69
N GLN A 69 30.33 8.24 -26.74
CA GLN A 69 29.66 8.45 -28.03
C GLN A 69 28.14 8.17 -27.95
N SER A 70 27.70 7.25 -27.09
CA SER A 70 26.27 7.00 -26.86
C SER A 70 25.61 8.10 -26.02
N MET A 71 26.36 8.78 -25.14
CA MET A 71 25.83 9.87 -24.31
C MET A 71 25.62 11.18 -25.08
N LYS A 72 26.32 11.40 -26.20
CA LYS A 72 26.21 12.63 -26.99
C LYS A 72 24.99 12.66 -27.93
N ASN A 73 24.38 11.50 -28.22
CA ASN A 73 23.39 11.38 -29.29
C ASN A 73 21.97 11.01 -28.83
N ASP A 74 21.67 10.88 -27.53
CA ASP A 74 20.31 10.51 -27.09
C ASP A 74 19.86 11.19 -25.79
N ALA A 75 18.75 11.92 -25.88
CA ALA A 75 18.07 12.62 -24.79
C ALA A 75 17.22 11.66 -23.94
N SER A 76 17.82 10.61 -23.35
CA SER A 76 17.11 9.70 -22.45
C SER A 76 17.94 9.28 -21.23
N VAL A 77 18.05 10.21 -20.27
CA VAL A 77 18.65 10.01 -18.93
C VAL A 77 18.03 8.82 -18.17
N TYR A 78 16.83 8.38 -18.55
CA TYR A 78 16.07 7.31 -17.88
C TYR A 78 16.60 5.88 -18.12
N MET A 79 17.29 5.61 -19.25
CA MET A 79 17.82 4.28 -19.56
C MET A 79 19.13 3.94 -18.85
N VAL A 80 19.88 4.97 -18.40
CA VAL A 80 21.16 4.78 -17.72
C VAL A 80 20.97 4.42 -16.24
N ILE A 81 19.90 4.90 -15.61
CA ILE A 81 19.62 4.68 -14.18
C ILE A 81 19.25 3.20 -13.90
N SER A 82 18.58 2.51 -14.82
CA SER A 82 18.15 1.11 -14.63
C SER A 82 19.27 0.08 -14.78
N SER A 83 20.44 0.49 -15.32
CA SER A 83 21.58 -0.42 -15.56
C SER A 83 22.72 -0.27 -14.54
N ASN A 84 22.63 0.64 -13.55
CA ASN A 84 23.79 1.09 -12.77
C ASN A 84 23.82 0.75 -11.27
N HIS A 85 23.14 -0.32 -10.83
CA HIS A 85 23.22 -0.77 -9.43
C HIS A 85 24.58 -1.38 -9.03
N GLY A 86 25.52 -1.56 -9.97
CA GLY A 86 26.86 -2.10 -9.70
C GLY A 86 27.97 -1.07 -9.46
N CYS A 87 27.75 0.21 -9.77
CA CYS A 87 28.78 1.24 -9.67
C CYS A 87 28.54 2.14 -8.44
N ARG A 88 29.62 2.49 -7.73
CA ARG A 88 29.61 3.29 -6.49
C ARG A 88 28.86 4.63 -6.66
N CYS A 89 28.88 5.19 -7.87
CA CYS A 89 28.17 6.41 -8.25
C CYS A 89 26.64 6.24 -8.36
N GLY A 90 26.15 5.12 -8.92
CA GLY A 90 24.70 4.89 -9.07
C GLY A 90 23.97 4.75 -7.73
N VAL A 91 24.64 4.13 -6.74
CA VAL A 91 24.15 4.01 -5.36
C VAL A 91 24.11 5.38 -4.68
N LYS A 92 25.11 6.23 -4.92
CA LYS A 92 25.18 7.58 -4.33
C LYS A 92 24.11 8.51 -4.90
N ILE A 93 23.92 8.52 -6.22
CA ILE A 93 22.85 9.30 -6.87
C ILE A 93 21.47 8.91 -6.32
N THR A 94 21.21 7.60 -6.16
CA THR A 94 19.92 7.12 -5.64
C THR A 94 19.69 7.55 -4.20
N LYS A 95 20.74 7.55 -3.37
CA LYS A 95 20.68 7.98 -1.97
C LYS A 95 20.44 9.49 -1.87
N ASP A 96 21.21 10.28 -2.60
CA ASP A 96 21.13 11.75 -2.58
C ASP A 96 19.78 12.24 -3.13
N LEU A 97 19.23 11.57 -4.17
CA LEU A 97 17.90 11.84 -4.70
C LEU A 97 16.79 11.53 -3.68
N LEU A 98 16.93 10.44 -2.91
CA LEU A 98 15.96 10.05 -1.90
C LEU A 98 15.94 11.03 -0.71
N GLU A 99 17.13 11.45 -0.25
CA GLU A 99 17.29 12.40 0.86
C GLU A 99 16.78 13.80 0.48
N MET A 100 17.00 14.21 -0.77
CA MET A 100 16.48 15.47 -1.32
C MET A 100 14.95 15.46 -1.48
N LEU A 101 14.37 14.35 -1.93
CA LEU A 101 12.90 14.19 -2.00
C LEU A 101 12.26 14.22 -0.61
N GLN A 102 12.90 13.60 0.39
CA GLN A 102 12.44 13.65 1.78
C GLN A 102 12.43 15.09 2.33
N ASN A 103 13.46 15.88 1.99
CA ASN A 103 13.54 17.28 2.42
C ASN A 103 12.50 18.20 1.75
N CYS A 104 12.22 18.08 0.44
CA CYS A 104 11.10 18.87 -0.16
C CYS A 104 9.74 18.39 0.39
N VAL A 105 9.53 17.10 0.69
CA VAL A 105 8.28 16.64 1.33
C VAL A 105 8.11 17.24 2.73
N GLN A 106 9.16 17.22 3.56
CA GLN A 106 9.11 17.84 4.88
C GLN A 106 8.84 19.35 4.81
N THR A 107 9.47 20.04 3.85
CA THR A 107 9.25 21.48 3.63
C THR A 107 7.81 21.78 3.18
N LEU A 108 7.20 20.90 2.37
CA LEU A 108 5.80 21.03 1.96
C LEU A 108 4.84 20.80 3.14
N ASP A 109 5.10 19.81 3.99
CA ASP A 109 4.32 19.55 5.20
C ASP A 109 4.41 20.72 6.21
N ASP A 110 5.59 21.33 6.34
CA ASP A 110 5.81 22.49 7.22
C ASP A 110 5.06 23.74 6.71
N MET A 111 4.95 23.93 5.39
CA MET A 111 4.14 25.00 4.80
C MET A 111 2.62 24.77 4.95
N GLU A 112 2.16 23.52 4.92
CA GLU A 112 0.75 23.18 5.15
C GLU A 112 0.37 23.40 6.62
N SER A 113 1.31 23.19 7.54
CA SER A 113 1.15 23.51 8.97
C SER A 113 0.99 25.03 9.22
N CYS A 114 1.68 25.88 8.46
CA CYS A 114 1.61 27.34 8.58
C CYS A 114 0.26 27.92 8.12
N ASN A 115 -0.47 27.26 7.22
CA ASN A 115 -1.78 27.71 6.74
C ASN A 115 -2.94 27.35 7.68
N THR A 116 -2.68 26.62 8.77
CA THR A 116 -3.70 26.23 9.78
C THR A 116 -3.54 26.95 11.12
N ALA A 117 -2.44 27.70 11.31
CA ALA A 117 -2.27 28.57 12.47
C ALA A 117 -2.92 29.93 12.17
N GLY A 118 -4.01 30.23 12.88
CA GLY A 118 -4.57 31.59 12.91
C GLY A 118 -3.52 32.61 13.38
N PRO A 119 -3.72 33.92 13.10
CA PRO A 119 -2.72 34.94 13.39
C PRO A 119 -2.37 34.96 14.88
N PRO A 120 -1.10 35.15 15.24
CA PRO A 120 -0.69 35.24 16.64
C PRO A 120 -1.31 36.47 17.29
N PRO A 121 -1.65 36.43 18.59
CA PRO A 121 -2.07 37.64 19.29
C PRO A 121 -0.93 38.66 19.27
N ALA A 122 -1.29 39.91 18.96
CA ALA A 122 -0.38 41.04 18.97
C ALA A 122 0.31 41.15 20.34
N SER A 123 1.64 41.08 20.34
CA SER A 123 2.46 41.42 21.49
C SER A 123 2.60 42.94 21.58
N SER A 124 2.03 43.53 22.62
CA SER A 124 2.45 44.85 23.09
C SER A 124 3.67 44.67 24.01
N SER A 125 4.74 45.36 23.65
CA SER A 125 5.96 45.49 24.43
C SER A 125 5.95 46.78 25.25
N LYS A 126 6.81 46.81 26.28
CA LYS A 126 7.16 47.89 27.23
C LYS A 126 6.36 47.88 28.55
N SER A 127 6.92 48.10 29.73
CA SER A 127 8.31 48.24 30.20
C SER A 127 8.23 48.17 31.74
N ALA A 128 9.30 47.70 32.40
CA ALA A 128 9.39 47.59 33.85
C ALA A 128 9.47 48.96 34.54
N THR A 129 8.76 49.15 35.67
CA THR A 129 9.16 50.08 36.75
C THR A 129 8.47 49.73 38.09
N VAL A 130 9.29 49.31 39.07
CA VAL A 130 9.32 49.67 40.51
C VAL A 130 8.06 49.47 41.41
N ALA A 131 8.25 48.70 42.49
CA ALA A 131 7.36 48.56 43.67
C ALA A 131 7.52 49.77 44.64
N PRO A 132 6.68 50.04 45.68
CA PRO A 132 6.45 49.11 46.81
C PRO A 132 5.09 49.19 47.57
N SER A 133 4.87 48.21 48.48
CA SER A 133 4.06 48.25 49.73
C SER A 133 2.52 48.46 49.61
N THR A 134 1.60 47.83 50.38
CA THR A 134 1.58 47.52 51.83
C THR A 134 0.35 46.65 52.19
N THR A 135 0.53 45.74 53.16
CA THR A 135 -0.38 45.30 54.26
C THR A 135 -1.84 44.80 54.09
N ALA A 136 -2.06 43.68 54.79
CA ALA A 136 -3.14 43.36 55.76
C ALA A 136 -4.35 42.49 55.32
N ALA A 137 -4.44 41.33 55.97
CA ALA A 137 -5.63 40.52 56.28
C ALA A 137 -6.55 41.27 57.30
N PRO A 138 -7.70 40.75 57.80
CA PRO A 138 -8.22 39.37 57.76
C PRO A 138 -9.75 39.23 57.55
N SER A 139 -10.21 37.97 57.58
CA SER A 139 -11.59 37.50 57.73
C SER A 139 -12.34 38.09 58.93
N PRO A 140 -13.66 37.87 59.02
CA PRO A 140 -14.13 36.95 60.06
C PRO A 140 -15.31 36.04 59.69
N THR A 141 -15.35 34.93 60.44
CA THR A 141 -16.43 33.99 60.78
C THR A 141 -17.58 34.75 61.48
N THR A 142 -18.84 34.28 61.63
CA THR A 142 -19.30 33.31 62.66
C THR A 142 -20.85 33.18 62.67
N ALA A 143 -21.33 31.97 63.07
CA ALA A 143 -22.49 31.62 63.92
C ALA A 143 -23.93 32.00 63.48
N ALA A 144 -24.92 31.10 63.36
CA ALA A 144 -25.49 30.05 64.26
C ALA A 144 -26.64 30.55 65.17
N SER A 145 -27.80 29.86 65.13
CA SER A 145 -28.61 29.43 66.29
C SER A 145 -29.96 28.82 65.81
N THR A 146 -30.24 27.51 65.91
CA THR A 146 -30.87 26.72 67.02
C THR A 146 -32.17 27.25 67.64
N THR A 147 -33.25 26.43 67.65
CA THR A 147 -33.84 25.79 68.86
C THR A 147 -35.06 24.85 68.57
N ARG A 148 -35.02 23.64 69.19
CA ARG A 148 -36.05 22.81 69.92
C ARG A 148 -37.53 22.86 69.50
N GLY A 149 -38.37 21.80 69.51
CA GLY A 149 -38.39 20.42 70.07
C GLY A 149 -39.85 19.87 70.02
N PRO A 150 -40.12 18.57 70.31
CA PRO A 150 -41.24 17.74 69.76
C PRO A 150 -42.38 17.44 70.79
N PRO A 151 -43.43 16.59 70.57
CA PRO A 151 -43.30 15.10 70.52
C PRO A 151 -44.39 14.23 69.77
N ASN A 152 -44.03 12.96 69.52
CA ASN A 152 -44.81 11.69 69.51
C ASN A 152 -45.85 11.30 68.42
N ASN A 153 -45.52 10.27 67.61
CA ASN A 153 -46.35 9.07 67.35
C ASN A 153 -45.53 7.92 66.66
N PRO A 154 -45.77 6.62 66.95
CA PRO A 154 -45.02 5.46 66.40
C PRO A 154 -45.81 4.69 65.30
N PRO A 155 -45.36 3.51 64.84
CA PRO A 155 -44.54 3.29 63.63
C PRO A 155 -45.35 2.71 62.45
N VAL A 156 -45.08 3.16 61.22
CA VAL A 156 -45.52 2.47 59.99
C VAL A 156 -44.31 1.85 59.32
N THR A 157 -44.29 0.52 59.30
CA THR A 157 -43.37 -0.33 58.55
C THR A 157 -43.60 -0.16 57.04
N SER A 158 -42.63 0.45 56.36
CA SER A 158 -42.53 0.43 54.90
C SER A 158 -41.11 0.00 54.53
N SER A 159 -40.94 -1.30 54.32
CA SER A 159 -39.74 -1.85 53.70
C SER A 159 -39.76 -1.51 52.22
N VAL A 160 -39.17 -0.37 51.86
CA VAL A 160 -38.82 -0.03 50.48
C VAL A 160 -37.67 -0.94 50.05
N PRO A 161 -37.81 -1.81 49.04
CA PRO A 161 -36.68 -2.53 48.49
C PRO A 161 -35.76 -1.53 47.79
N ARG A 162 -34.53 -1.42 48.32
CA ARG A 162 -33.39 -0.78 47.66
C ARG A 162 -33.31 -1.29 46.21
N PRO A 163 -33.24 -0.43 45.19
CA PRO A 163 -32.96 -0.91 43.84
C PRO A 163 -31.61 -1.60 43.86
N THR A 164 -31.64 -2.91 43.65
CA THR A 164 -30.47 -3.74 43.43
C THR A 164 -29.72 -3.12 42.26
N ALA A 165 -28.53 -2.58 42.54
CA ALA A 165 -27.60 -2.16 41.52
C ALA A 165 -27.44 -3.32 40.53
N SER A 166 -27.78 -3.08 39.26
CA SER A 166 -27.50 -4.02 38.18
C SER A 166 -26.01 -4.40 38.27
N PRO A 167 -25.66 -5.68 38.06
CA PRO A 167 -24.26 -6.07 38.01
C PRO A 167 -23.62 -5.25 36.90
N THR A 168 -22.60 -4.47 37.27
CA THR A 168 -21.80 -3.65 36.36
C THR A 168 -21.42 -4.52 35.17
N ALA A 169 -22.09 -4.31 34.04
CA ALA A 169 -21.83 -5.08 32.82
C ALA A 169 -20.36 -4.89 32.48
N THR A 170 -19.58 -5.98 32.54
CA THR A 170 -18.21 -6.01 32.05
C THR A 170 -18.20 -5.33 30.68
N PRO A 171 -17.34 -4.33 30.41
CA PRO A 171 -17.38 -3.61 29.14
C PRO A 171 -17.25 -4.61 27.99
N ALA A 172 -18.32 -4.78 27.22
CA ALA A 172 -18.32 -5.66 26.08
C ALA A 172 -17.28 -5.14 25.09
N PHE A 173 -16.29 -5.98 24.74
CA PHE A 173 -15.32 -5.62 23.72
C PHE A 173 -16.05 -5.43 22.38
N PRO A 174 -15.61 -4.49 21.53
CA PRO A 174 -16.20 -4.28 20.22
C PRO A 174 -16.05 -5.53 19.35
N SER A 175 -17.02 -5.79 18.46
CA SER A 175 -17.02 -6.94 17.56
C SER A 175 -16.04 -6.80 16.38
N SER A 176 -15.67 -5.57 16.01
CA SER A 176 -14.81 -5.29 14.84
C SER A 176 -14.13 -3.92 14.89
N CYS A 177 -13.09 -3.74 14.07
CA CYS A 177 -12.49 -2.43 13.84
C CYS A 177 -13.48 -1.42 13.25
N ASN A 178 -14.45 -1.88 12.45
CA ASN A 178 -15.50 -1.05 11.87
C ASN A 178 -16.43 -0.49 12.95
N GLU A 179 -16.80 -1.30 13.94
CA GLU A 179 -17.57 -0.85 15.10
C GLU A 179 -16.81 0.22 15.91
N ILE A 180 -15.52 -0.03 16.18
CA ILE A 180 -14.66 0.95 16.88
C ILE A 180 -14.65 2.28 16.13
N LYS A 181 -14.47 2.25 14.81
CA LYS A 181 -14.41 3.47 14.00
C LYS A 181 -15.74 4.22 13.97
N LYS A 182 -16.87 3.50 13.95
CA LYS A 182 -18.22 4.10 14.02
C LYS A 182 -18.48 4.78 15.37
N LYS A 183 -18.16 4.09 16.48
CA LYS A 183 -18.37 4.62 17.85
C LYS A 183 -17.39 5.73 18.21
N HIS A 184 -16.17 5.67 17.70
CA HIS A 184 -15.12 6.64 18.00
C HIS A 184 -14.38 7.09 16.72
N PRO A 185 -14.96 8.03 15.95
CA PRO A 185 -14.41 8.47 14.67
C PRO A 185 -12.99 9.06 14.74
N THR A 186 -12.57 9.59 15.88
CA THR A 186 -11.24 10.19 16.09
C THR A 186 -10.14 9.18 16.40
N LYS A 187 -10.47 7.90 16.65
CA LYS A 187 -9.46 6.87 16.90
C LYS A 187 -8.54 6.69 15.69
N ARG A 188 -7.24 6.63 15.97
CA ARG A 188 -6.15 6.44 15.00
C ARG A 188 -5.93 4.96 14.69
N SER A 189 -5.17 4.65 13.63
CA SER A 189 -4.79 3.26 13.35
C SER A 189 -3.92 2.69 14.46
N GLY A 190 -4.05 1.40 14.78
CA GLY A 190 -3.31 0.78 15.87
C GLY A 190 -3.84 -0.60 16.23
N TYR A 191 -3.31 -1.16 17.32
CA TYR A 191 -3.79 -2.45 17.84
C TYR A 191 -4.96 -2.25 18.82
N TYR A 192 -6.01 -3.03 18.64
CA TYR A 192 -7.22 -3.02 19.45
C TYR A 192 -7.59 -4.44 19.87
N HIS A 193 -8.34 -4.57 20.96
CA HIS A 193 -8.99 -5.82 21.35
C HIS A 193 -10.41 -5.84 20.80
N ILE A 194 -10.74 -6.91 20.08
CA ILE A 194 -12.10 -7.19 19.59
C ILE A 194 -12.56 -8.54 20.12
N GLN A 195 -13.86 -8.75 20.22
CA GLN A 195 -14.45 -10.03 20.57
C GLN A 195 -14.97 -10.74 19.31
N THR A 196 -14.54 -11.98 19.10
CA THR A 196 -15.05 -12.84 18.02
C THR A 196 -16.46 -13.31 18.34
N LYS A 197 -17.16 -13.88 17.35
CA LYS A 197 -18.49 -14.48 17.55
C LYS A 197 -18.50 -15.61 18.58
N THR A 198 -17.38 -16.30 18.77
CA THR A 198 -17.21 -17.33 19.80
C THR A 198 -16.98 -16.76 21.22
N GLY A 199 -17.04 -15.43 21.39
CA GLY A 199 -16.79 -14.76 22.66
C GLY A 199 -15.31 -14.56 23.00
N LYS A 200 -14.37 -15.05 22.16
CA LYS A 200 -12.93 -14.94 22.40
C LYS A 200 -12.42 -13.53 22.07
N VAL A 201 -11.64 -12.95 22.98
CA VAL A 201 -10.98 -11.67 22.74
C VAL A 201 -9.68 -11.86 21.94
N ARG A 202 -9.51 -11.08 20.87
CA ARG A 202 -8.31 -11.08 20.01
C ARG A 202 -7.73 -9.67 19.89
N LYS A 203 -6.41 -9.57 19.96
CA LYS A 203 -5.68 -8.35 19.60
C LYS A 203 -5.48 -8.30 18.08
N VAL A 204 -6.03 -7.28 17.43
CA VAL A 204 -5.98 -7.10 15.97
C VAL A 204 -5.46 -5.71 15.62
N TYR A 205 -4.89 -5.55 14.42
CA TYR A 205 -4.53 -4.23 13.91
C TYR A 205 -5.71 -3.63 13.14
N CYS A 206 -6.21 -2.50 13.61
CA CYS A 206 -7.24 -1.71 12.93
C CYS A 206 -6.60 -0.58 12.14
N PHE A 207 -6.84 -0.56 10.84
CA PHE A 207 -6.51 0.57 9.99
C PHE A 207 -7.71 1.53 9.93
N MET A 208 -7.56 2.69 10.57
CA MET A 208 -8.61 3.70 10.72
C MET A 208 -8.59 4.78 9.62
N GLY A 209 -7.57 4.75 8.75
CA GLY A 209 -7.46 5.61 7.57
C GLY A 209 -8.26 5.12 6.36
N ARG A 210 -8.15 5.80 5.22
CA ARG A 210 -8.80 5.40 3.97
C ARG A 210 -8.00 4.27 3.30
N LEU A 211 -8.64 3.14 3.02
CA LEU A 211 -8.06 1.98 2.34
C LEU A 211 -9.02 1.49 1.25
N CYS A 212 -8.50 1.18 0.06
CA CYS A 212 -9.31 0.78 -1.10
C CYS A 212 -10.49 1.75 -1.40
N GLY A 213 -10.26 3.06 -1.23
CA GLY A 213 -11.30 4.09 -1.41
C GLY A 213 -12.37 4.16 -0.30
N VAL A 214 -12.28 3.32 0.75
CA VAL A 214 -13.25 3.28 1.84
C VAL A 214 -12.63 3.79 3.14
N HIS A 215 -13.35 4.66 3.85
CA HIS A 215 -12.93 5.21 5.13
C HIS A 215 -12.90 4.16 6.24
N GLY A 216 -11.73 3.96 6.86
CA GLY A 216 -11.49 3.43 8.21
C GLY A 216 -12.13 2.09 8.58
N GLY A 217 -11.80 1.63 9.79
CA GLY A 217 -12.45 0.45 10.37
C GLY A 217 -12.07 -0.87 9.71
N TRP A 218 -10.93 -0.92 9.04
CA TRP A 218 -10.42 -2.13 8.39
C TRP A 218 -9.63 -2.98 9.38
N THR A 219 -9.94 -4.27 9.47
CA THR A 219 -9.18 -5.22 10.30
C THR A 219 -8.13 -5.91 9.45
N LYS A 220 -6.84 -5.79 9.79
CA LYS A 220 -5.78 -6.56 9.13
C LYS A 220 -5.83 -8.02 9.60
N ILE A 221 -6.01 -8.95 8.66
CA ILE A 221 -6.11 -10.39 8.97
C ILE A 221 -4.86 -11.17 8.57
N ALA A 222 -4.09 -10.66 7.61
CA ALA A 222 -2.88 -11.32 7.14
C ALA A 222 -1.82 -10.32 6.70
N HIS A 223 -0.56 -10.61 7.03
CA HIS A 223 0.62 -9.90 6.55
C HIS A 223 1.77 -10.87 6.37
N PHE A 224 2.53 -10.71 5.29
CA PHE A 224 3.80 -11.37 5.11
C PHE A 224 4.74 -10.51 4.25
N ASN A 225 6.03 -10.58 4.56
CA ASN A 225 7.08 -9.92 3.81
C ASN A 225 8.36 -10.77 3.86
N ALA A 226 8.69 -11.42 2.74
CA ALA A 226 9.86 -12.29 2.63
C ALA A 226 11.20 -11.54 2.76
N VAL A 227 11.23 -10.21 2.58
CA VAL A 227 12.44 -9.41 2.82
C VAL A 227 12.80 -9.43 4.31
N ARG A 228 11.78 -9.39 5.18
CA ARG A 228 11.91 -9.38 6.64
C ARG A 228 11.81 -10.76 7.28
N ALA A 229 11.44 -11.78 6.50
CA ALA A 229 11.33 -13.16 6.96
C ALA A 229 12.55 -13.99 6.54
N ASN A 230 12.90 -14.97 7.38
CA ASN A 230 13.94 -15.95 7.10
C ASN A 230 13.35 -17.31 6.66
N THR A 231 12.05 -17.50 6.81
CA THR A 231 11.32 -18.73 6.48
C THR A 231 9.98 -18.39 5.84
N CYS A 232 9.41 -19.35 5.11
CA CYS A 232 8.07 -19.25 4.55
C CYS A 232 6.99 -19.71 5.53
N PRO A 233 5.73 -19.29 5.31
CA PRO A 233 4.58 -19.90 5.97
C PRO A 233 4.60 -21.43 5.81
N LYS A 234 4.05 -22.15 6.79
CA LYS A 234 4.02 -23.62 6.79
C LYS A 234 3.42 -24.15 5.48
N GLY A 235 4.11 -25.13 4.89
CA GLY A 235 3.70 -25.75 3.62
C GLY A 235 4.25 -25.05 2.38
N PHE A 236 5.04 -23.99 2.52
CA PHE A 236 5.67 -23.29 1.40
C PHE A 236 7.18 -23.45 1.41
N LYS A 237 7.76 -23.51 0.21
CA LYS A 237 9.20 -23.60 0.00
C LYS A 237 9.80 -22.20 -0.09
N PHE A 238 10.90 -21.98 0.62
CA PHE A 238 11.67 -20.74 0.49
C PHE A 238 12.53 -20.75 -0.78
N HIS A 239 12.37 -19.73 -1.60
CA HIS A 239 13.16 -19.47 -2.79
C HIS A 239 14.16 -18.34 -2.52
N LYS A 240 15.44 -18.62 -2.77
CA LYS A 240 16.51 -17.63 -2.76
C LYS A 240 17.25 -17.68 -4.10
N HIS A 241 16.95 -16.74 -4.99
CA HIS A 241 17.62 -16.60 -6.28
C HIS A 241 18.42 -15.29 -6.26
N GLY A 242 19.73 -15.38 -5.99
CA GLY A 242 20.55 -14.20 -5.73
C GLY A 242 19.98 -13.38 -4.56
N GLN A 243 19.61 -12.12 -4.83
CA GLN A 243 19.03 -11.20 -3.85
C GLN A 243 17.52 -11.36 -3.64
N PHE A 244 16.83 -12.12 -4.50
CA PHE A 244 15.37 -12.27 -4.42
C PHE A 244 14.98 -13.36 -3.42
N LYS A 245 14.12 -12.99 -2.47
CA LYS A 245 13.50 -13.90 -1.49
C LYS A 245 12.01 -14.01 -1.77
N ALA A 246 11.48 -15.23 -1.84
CA ALA A 246 10.06 -15.48 -2.04
C ALA A 246 9.66 -16.87 -1.53
N CYS A 247 8.36 -17.15 -1.51
CA CYS A 247 7.75 -18.39 -1.05
C CYS A 247 6.93 -19.02 -2.19
N GLY A 248 7.33 -20.23 -2.58
CA GLY A 248 6.72 -21.00 -3.66
C GLY A 248 6.05 -22.26 -3.16
N ARG A 249 5.48 -23.04 -4.08
CA ARG A 249 4.88 -24.33 -3.76
C ARG A 249 5.97 -25.34 -3.38
N MET A 250 5.60 -26.37 -2.62
CA MET A 250 6.48 -27.53 -2.40
C MET A 250 6.77 -28.23 -3.73
N ASN A 251 7.91 -28.91 -3.83
CA ASN A 251 8.33 -29.54 -5.08
C ASN A 251 7.28 -30.55 -5.59
N THR A 252 6.67 -30.28 -6.73
CA THR A 252 5.77 -31.21 -7.44
C THR A 252 6.15 -31.30 -8.91
N LYS A 253 5.91 -32.47 -9.53
CA LYS A 253 6.06 -32.67 -10.99
C LYS A 253 4.76 -32.35 -11.75
N THR A 254 3.65 -32.23 -11.04
CA THR A 254 2.29 -32.06 -11.57
C THR A 254 1.66 -30.77 -11.07
N SER A 255 0.53 -30.41 -11.66
CA SER A 255 -0.31 -29.29 -11.21
C SER A 255 -0.76 -29.47 -9.76
N SER A 256 -0.73 -28.42 -8.96
CA SER A 256 -1.07 -28.49 -7.53
C SER A 256 -1.42 -27.12 -6.98
N CYS A 257 -2.10 -27.10 -5.83
CA CYS A 257 -2.31 -25.91 -5.02
C CYS A 257 -1.80 -26.14 -3.60
N GLN A 258 -1.25 -25.09 -3.01
CA GLN A 258 -0.87 -25.04 -1.60
C GLN A 258 -1.63 -23.89 -0.92
N SER A 259 -2.25 -24.16 0.21
CA SER A 259 -3.12 -23.19 0.90
C SER A 259 -2.55 -22.69 2.22
N LEU A 260 -2.92 -21.47 2.58
CA LEU A 260 -2.89 -20.89 3.93
C LEU A 260 -4.31 -20.45 4.28
N ASN A 261 -4.74 -20.68 5.51
CA ASN A 261 -6.01 -20.16 6.00
C ASN A 261 -5.75 -19.00 6.97
N PHE A 262 -6.55 -17.94 6.86
CA PHE A 262 -6.49 -16.77 7.71
C PHE A 262 -7.76 -16.70 8.57
N PRO A 263 -7.66 -17.03 9.87
CA PRO A 263 -8.80 -17.03 10.76
C PRO A 263 -9.41 -15.64 10.97
N VAL A 264 -10.68 -15.46 10.58
CA VAL A 264 -11.39 -14.17 10.72
C VAL A 264 -12.22 -14.15 12.00
N GLY A 265 -13.32 -14.91 12.07
CA GLY A 265 -14.11 -15.11 13.29
C GLY A 265 -14.98 -13.92 13.71
N PHE A 266 -15.24 -12.98 12.80
CA PHE A 266 -16.17 -11.86 12.95
C PHE A 266 -16.74 -11.50 11.58
N ASP A 267 -17.90 -10.84 11.53
CA ASP A 267 -18.56 -10.51 10.27
C ASP A 267 -17.76 -9.52 9.42
N TYR A 268 -17.68 -9.81 8.13
CA TYR A 268 -17.15 -8.93 7.09
C TYR A 268 -17.93 -9.13 5.78
N GLN A 269 -17.91 -8.11 4.94
CA GLN A 269 -18.47 -8.17 3.58
C GLN A 269 -17.49 -7.65 2.54
N ARG A 270 -16.42 -6.99 2.97
CA ARG A 270 -15.46 -6.40 2.06
C ARG A 270 -14.05 -6.88 2.35
N VAL A 271 -13.33 -7.22 1.30
CA VAL A 271 -11.92 -7.63 1.34
C VAL A 271 -11.11 -6.65 0.52
N CYS A 272 -10.02 -6.15 1.10
CA CYS A 272 -9.07 -5.29 0.43
C CYS A 272 -7.66 -5.77 0.72
N GLY A 273 -6.80 -5.77 -0.29
CA GLY A 273 -5.43 -6.18 -0.09
C GLY A 273 -4.55 -5.98 -1.30
N LYS A 274 -3.30 -6.36 -1.16
CA LYS A 274 -2.34 -6.42 -2.26
C LYS A 274 -1.43 -7.62 -2.05
N VAL A 275 -1.00 -8.21 -3.15
CA VAL A 275 -0.14 -9.39 -3.17
C VAL A 275 0.93 -9.14 -4.22
N PHE A 276 2.18 -9.51 -3.92
CA PHE A 276 3.28 -9.44 -4.87
C PHE A 276 3.99 -10.78 -4.95
N GLY A 277 4.41 -11.11 -6.16
CA GLY A 277 5.20 -12.31 -6.44
C GLY A 277 6.13 -12.11 -7.63
N TYR A 278 6.78 -13.20 -8.01
CA TYR A 278 7.62 -13.27 -9.20
C TYR A 278 7.11 -14.36 -10.13
N GLN A 279 7.42 -14.23 -11.41
CA GLN A 279 7.30 -15.33 -12.36
C GLN A 279 8.55 -16.22 -12.26
N LEU A 280 8.36 -17.52 -12.07
CA LEU A 280 9.42 -18.53 -12.21
C LEU A 280 9.14 -19.37 -13.44
N GLY A 281 10.06 -19.29 -14.41
CA GLY A 281 9.99 -20.02 -15.66
C GLY A 281 8.80 -19.57 -16.53
N HIS A 282 8.04 -20.53 -17.03
CA HIS A 282 7.00 -20.26 -18.03
C HIS A 282 5.58 -20.54 -17.51
N THR A 283 5.01 -19.56 -16.84
CA THR A 283 3.62 -19.59 -16.37
C THR A 283 2.63 -19.38 -17.52
N SER A 284 1.35 -19.73 -17.31
CA SER A 284 0.34 -19.85 -18.38
C SER A 284 -0.93 -19.04 -18.11
N ALA A 285 -0.91 -18.16 -17.11
CA ALA A 285 -2.07 -17.49 -16.52
C ALA A 285 -3.12 -18.48 -16.01
N LEU A 286 -3.95 -19.00 -16.92
CA LEU A 286 -5.02 -19.96 -16.65
C LEU A 286 -4.70 -21.32 -17.25
N SER A 287 -5.11 -22.36 -16.55
CA SER A 287 -5.03 -23.73 -17.06
C SER A 287 -6.08 -23.96 -18.16
N ASN A 288 -5.68 -24.68 -19.20
CA ASN A 288 -6.58 -25.11 -20.27
C ASN A 288 -7.43 -26.36 -19.91
N GLY A 289 -7.17 -27.03 -18.77
CA GLY A 289 -7.83 -28.29 -18.39
C GLY A 289 -8.63 -28.23 -17.08
N ALA A 290 -8.08 -27.64 -16.02
CA ALA A 290 -8.78 -27.36 -14.77
C ALA A 290 -9.62 -26.08 -14.88
N THR A 291 -10.94 -26.23 -14.86
CA THR A 291 -11.92 -25.14 -15.02
C THR A 291 -12.77 -24.89 -13.77
N THR A 292 -12.52 -25.60 -12.67
CA THR A 292 -13.28 -25.45 -11.42
C THR A 292 -12.49 -24.70 -10.37
N ILE A 293 -13.20 -24.01 -9.48
CA ILE A 293 -12.60 -23.27 -8.37
C ILE A 293 -11.76 -24.15 -7.43
N ASN A 294 -12.02 -25.46 -7.40
CA ASN A 294 -11.30 -26.40 -6.53
C ASN A 294 -9.95 -26.85 -7.12
N GLY A 295 -9.80 -26.83 -8.45
CA GLY A 295 -8.59 -27.29 -9.12
C GLY A 295 -7.45 -26.25 -9.16
N PRO A 296 -6.27 -26.64 -9.65
CA PRO A 296 -5.15 -25.75 -9.96
C PRO A 296 -5.39 -25.00 -11.27
N TYR A 297 -6.42 -24.16 -11.29
CA TYR A 297 -6.91 -23.49 -12.50
C TYR A 297 -6.03 -22.28 -12.92
N VAL A 298 -5.09 -21.85 -12.08
CA VAL A 298 -4.26 -20.65 -12.28
C VAL A 298 -2.80 -20.94 -11.96
N ASP A 299 -1.88 -20.37 -12.75
CA ASP A 299 -0.49 -20.15 -12.35
C ASP A 299 -0.42 -18.84 -11.56
N GLY A 300 -0.47 -18.92 -10.24
CA GLY A 300 -0.58 -17.73 -9.38
C GLY A 300 -1.41 -17.98 -8.13
N ILE A 301 -2.07 -16.93 -7.63
CA ILE A 301 -2.71 -16.93 -6.31
C ILE A 301 -4.22 -16.76 -6.46
N SER A 302 -4.98 -17.56 -5.72
CA SER A 302 -6.43 -17.46 -5.59
C SER A 302 -6.78 -17.19 -4.14
N LEU A 303 -7.53 -16.11 -3.89
CA LEU A 303 -8.17 -15.84 -2.60
C LEU A 303 -9.60 -16.37 -2.65
N THR A 304 -9.97 -17.20 -1.68
CA THR A 304 -11.29 -17.81 -1.58
C THR A 304 -11.79 -17.83 -0.13
N HIS A 305 -13.07 -18.09 0.08
CA HIS A 305 -13.64 -18.35 1.41
C HIS A 305 -14.73 -19.44 1.33
N GLY A 306 -15.09 -19.96 2.50
CA GLY A 306 -16.24 -20.83 2.68
C GLY A 306 -16.13 -22.24 2.15
N SER A 307 -17.16 -23.03 2.47
CA SER A 307 -17.33 -24.42 2.04
C SER A 307 -18.81 -24.66 1.71
N PRO A 308 -19.22 -24.73 0.43
CA PRO A 308 -18.37 -24.82 -0.77
C PRO A 308 -17.57 -23.54 -1.03
N ARG A 309 -16.41 -23.71 -1.68
CA ARG A 309 -15.46 -22.63 -1.95
C ARG A 309 -16.07 -21.55 -2.84
N LYS A 310 -15.90 -20.29 -2.44
CA LYS A 310 -16.33 -19.08 -3.14
C LYS A 310 -15.12 -18.20 -3.48
N HIS A 311 -15.20 -17.49 -4.60
CA HIS A 311 -14.09 -16.69 -5.14
C HIS A 311 -14.08 -15.26 -4.58
N ILE A 312 -12.89 -14.77 -4.21
CA ILE A 312 -12.66 -13.37 -3.83
C ILE A 312 -11.88 -12.64 -4.91
N TRP A 313 -10.66 -13.14 -5.22
CA TRP A 313 -9.76 -12.51 -6.19
C TRP A 313 -8.74 -13.52 -6.74
N THR A 314 -8.32 -13.34 -8.00
CA THR A 314 -7.23 -14.12 -8.60
C THR A 314 -6.08 -13.21 -9.04
N PHE A 315 -4.85 -13.66 -8.80
CA PHE A 315 -3.61 -13.03 -9.26
C PHE A 315 -2.89 -14.00 -10.18
N MET A 316 -2.87 -13.71 -11.48
CA MET A 316 -2.38 -14.63 -12.51
C MET A 316 -0.98 -14.22 -12.99
N SER A 317 -0.07 -15.18 -13.12
CA SER A 317 1.23 -15.02 -13.78
C SER A 317 1.12 -15.56 -15.20
N SER A 318 1.31 -14.73 -16.21
CA SER A 318 1.21 -15.16 -17.61
C SER A 318 2.57 -15.47 -18.25
N PHE A 319 2.56 -15.98 -19.48
CA PHE A 319 3.78 -16.44 -20.14
C PHE A 319 4.74 -15.31 -20.50
N SER A 320 4.25 -14.29 -21.22
CA SER A 320 5.06 -13.19 -21.71
C SER A 320 4.28 -11.88 -21.77
N ALA A 321 4.96 -10.80 -21.41
CA ALA A 321 4.42 -9.45 -21.50
C ALA A 321 4.50 -8.84 -22.92
N ILE A 322 5.27 -9.46 -23.84
CA ILE A 322 5.56 -8.88 -25.17
C ILE A 322 5.21 -9.81 -26.36
N GLN A 323 4.99 -11.11 -26.14
CA GLN A 323 4.85 -12.07 -27.25
C GLN A 323 3.40 -12.50 -27.48
N ALA A 324 2.70 -11.85 -28.42
CA ALA A 324 1.30 -12.16 -28.74
C ALA A 324 1.08 -13.57 -29.32
N LYS A 325 2.10 -14.19 -29.92
CA LYS A 325 2.03 -15.55 -30.49
C LYS A 325 1.69 -16.64 -29.45
N TYR A 326 1.87 -16.36 -28.16
CA TYR A 326 1.47 -17.25 -27.06
C TYR A 326 0.09 -16.90 -26.50
N ALA A 327 -0.86 -16.57 -27.38
CA ALA A 327 -2.22 -16.13 -27.03
C ALA A 327 -2.96 -17.02 -26.02
N LYS A 328 -2.68 -18.33 -26.02
CA LYS A 328 -3.25 -19.30 -25.08
C LYS A 328 -2.56 -19.35 -23.70
N LEU A 329 -1.49 -18.58 -23.47
CA LEU A 329 -0.71 -18.60 -22.23
C LEU A 329 -0.52 -17.19 -21.63
N ASN A 330 -0.86 -16.15 -22.39
CA ASN A 330 -0.80 -14.76 -21.96
C ASN A 330 -2.00 -14.41 -21.06
N CYS A 331 -1.96 -13.24 -20.43
CA CYS A 331 -3.07 -12.78 -19.63
C CYS A 331 -4.37 -12.72 -20.43
N PRO A 332 -5.55 -12.96 -19.81
CA PRO A 332 -6.82 -12.83 -20.51
C PRO A 332 -7.08 -11.43 -21.08
N CYS A 333 -6.57 -10.40 -20.40
CA CYS A 333 -6.64 -9.00 -20.83
C CYS A 333 -5.57 -8.61 -21.87
N SER A 334 -4.58 -9.47 -22.17
CA SER A 334 -3.53 -9.14 -23.13
C SER A 334 -4.07 -9.00 -24.55
N LYS A 335 -3.46 -8.11 -25.34
CA LYS A 335 -3.77 -7.94 -26.76
C LYS A 335 -3.54 -9.25 -27.53
N GLY A 336 -4.57 -9.73 -28.21
CA GLY A 336 -4.53 -10.98 -28.99
C GLY A 336 -4.60 -12.25 -28.15
N SER A 337 -4.87 -12.15 -26.84
CA SER A 337 -5.10 -13.31 -25.98
C SER A 337 -6.35 -14.07 -26.40
N THR A 338 -6.28 -15.40 -26.30
CA THR A 338 -7.43 -16.30 -26.51
C THR A 338 -7.86 -17.00 -25.21
N GLN A 339 -7.29 -16.60 -24.07
CA GLN A 339 -7.60 -17.16 -22.78
C GLN A 339 -9.05 -16.82 -22.37
N LYS A 340 -9.77 -17.83 -21.88
CA LYS A 340 -11.14 -17.68 -21.39
C LYS A 340 -11.13 -17.66 -19.87
N VAL A 341 -11.60 -16.55 -19.29
CA VAL A 341 -11.72 -16.43 -17.84
C VAL A 341 -12.90 -17.29 -17.35
N PRO A 342 -12.69 -18.23 -16.41
CA PRO A 342 -13.79 -18.95 -15.77
C PRO A 342 -14.82 -18.00 -15.16
N SER A 343 -16.10 -18.36 -15.28
CA SER A 343 -17.21 -17.51 -14.83
C SER A 343 -17.13 -17.14 -13.34
N PHE A 344 -16.62 -18.04 -12.49
CA PHE A 344 -16.46 -17.79 -11.06
C PHE A 344 -15.41 -16.71 -10.73
N ILE A 345 -14.46 -16.42 -11.64
CA ILE A 345 -13.48 -15.33 -11.48
C ILE A 345 -14.10 -14.00 -11.93
N GLY A 346 -14.81 -14.02 -13.07
CA GLY A 346 -15.37 -12.82 -13.70
C GLY A 346 -14.29 -11.75 -13.93
N SER A 347 -14.55 -10.52 -13.46
CA SER A 347 -13.62 -9.39 -13.52
C SER A 347 -12.70 -9.26 -12.29
N SER A 348 -12.78 -10.18 -11.33
CA SER A 348 -12.07 -10.08 -10.04
C SER A 348 -10.67 -10.69 -10.12
N TYR A 349 -9.84 -10.16 -11.01
CA TYR A 349 -8.47 -10.63 -11.17
C TYR A 349 -7.47 -9.53 -11.55
N PHE A 350 -6.21 -9.77 -11.20
CA PHE A 350 -5.06 -9.13 -11.84
C PHE A 350 -4.26 -10.19 -12.59
N CYS A 351 -3.61 -9.79 -13.67
CA CYS A 351 -2.72 -10.67 -14.41
C CYS A 351 -1.50 -9.89 -14.88
N GLU A 352 -0.32 -10.46 -14.68
CA GLU A 352 0.94 -9.85 -15.10
C GLU A 352 1.99 -10.91 -15.50
N SER A 353 2.97 -10.56 -16.33
CA SER A 353 4.12 -11.40 -16.69
C SER A 353 5.43 -10.68 -16.41
N GLY A 354 6.40 -11.42 -15.85
CA GLY A 354 7.75 -10.92 -15.64
C GLY A 354 8.68 -11.11 -16.85
N LEU A 355 8.22 -11.78 -17.91
CA LEU A 355 9.02 -12.03 -19.11
C LEU A 355 8.82 -10.91 -20.15
N HIS A 356 9.78 -9.99 -20.17
CA HIS A 356 9.83 -8.82 -21.08
C HIS A 356 10.76 -9.00 -22.27
N THR A 357 11.18 -10.23 -22.56
CA THR A 357 12.07 -10.56 -23.68
C THR A 357 11.55 -11.75 -24.46
N ALA A 358 12.12 -12.00 -25.63
CA ALA A 358 11.79 -13.21 -26.37
C ALA A 358 12.10 -14.46 -25.55
N TRP A 359 11.15 -15.41 -25.53
CA TRP A 359 11.36 -16.69 -24.85
C TRP A 359 12.59 -17.44 -25.38
N HIS A 360 13.35 -18.04 -24.45
CA HIS A 360 14.46 -18.92 -24.75
C HIS A 360 14.49 -20.06 -23.71
N GLN A 361 14.89 -21.27 -24.10
CA GLN A 361 14.87 -22.45 -23.23
C GLN A 361 15.69 -22.25 -21.93
N LYS A 362 16.76 -21.46 -21.98
CA LYS A 362 17.56 -21.08 -20.79
C LYS A 362 16.75 -20.41 -19.66
N TYR A 363 15.51 -19.97 -19.92
CA TYR A 363 14.64 -19.34 -18.94
C TYR A 363 13.72 -20.32 -18.19
N TYR A 364 13.77 -21.63 -18.48
CA TYR A 364 12.90 -22.61 -17.81
C TYR A 364 12.94 -22.55 -16.29
N THR A 365 14.11 -22.29 -15.70
CA THR A 365 14.31 -22.23 -14.24
C THR A 365 14.61 -20.81 -13.75
N LYS A 366 14.43 -19.80 -14.61
CA LYS A 366 14.74 -18.42 -14.29
C LYS A 366 13.58 -17.78 -13.54
N MET A 367 13.89 -17.11 -12.44
CA MET A 367 12.98 -16.19 -11.78
C MET A 367 13.18 -14.79 -12.36
N PHE A 368 12.10 -14.16 -12.80
CA PHE A 368 12.16 -12.83 -13.41
C PHE A 368 12.15 -11.75 -12.31
N PRO A 369 12.95 -10.68 -12.46
CA PRO A 369 13.09 -9.64 -11.44
C PRO A 369 11.88 -8.71 -11.36
N ASP A 370 11.05 -8.70 -12.39
CA ASP A 370 9.86 -7.88 -12.42
C ASP A 370 8.83 -8.38 -11.42
N ARG A 371 8.32 -7.46 -10.60
CA ARG A 371 7.40 -7.75 -9.51
C ARG A 371 6.00 -7.81 -10.06
N LEU A 372 5.37 -8.97 -9.97
CA LEU A 372 4.02 -9.17 -10.47
C LEU A 372 2.96 -8.49 -9.60
N TRP A 373 1.87 -8.13 -10.29
CA TRP A 373 0.62 -7.53 -9.84
C TRP A 373 0.78 -6.15 -9.23
N ASN A 374 1.72 -5.39 -9.79
CA ASN A 374 1.92 -3.99 -9.43
C ASN A 374 1.49 -3.03 -10.55
N GLY A 375 1.27 -3.52 -11.77
CA GLY A 375 0.90 -2.71 -12.93
C GLY A 375 2.04 -1.84 -13.48
N ILE A 376 3.29 -2.21 -13.21
CA ILE A 376 4.51 -1.46 -13.56
C ILE A 376 5.39 -2.36 -14.43
N HIS A 377 6.09 -1.75 -15.40
CA HIS A 377 6.94 -2.45 -16.38
C HIS A 377 6.20 -3.36 -17.34
N CYS A 378 4.90 -3.19 -17.51
CA CYS A 378 4.13 -4.04 -18.40
C CYS A 378 4.54 -3.90 -19.87
N GLY A 379 4.74 -5.05 -20.51
CA GLY A 379 5.08 -5.13 -21.92
C GLY A 379 3.92 -4.71 -22.83
N VAL A 380 4.24 -4.51 -24.11
CA VAL A 380 3.32 -3.96 -25.11
C VAL A 380 2.05 -4.80 -25.33
N VAL A 381 2.13 -6.12 -25.12
CA VAL A 381 0.98 -7.03 -25.27
C VAL A 381 0.10 -7.01 -24.02
N GLU A 382 0.71 -6.77 -22.86
CA GLU A 382 0.04 -6.85 -21.56
C GLU A 382 -0.44 -5.50 -21.02
N ARG A 383 -0.09 -4.39 -21.68
CA ARG A 383 -0.50 -3.03 -21.29
C ARG A 383 -1.98 -2.89 -20.88
N PRO A 384 -2.97 -3.54 -21.53
CA PRO A 384 -4.37 -3.46 -21.09
C PRO A 384 -4.65 -4.08 -19.71
N CYS A 385 -3.81 -5.00 -19.24
CA CYS A 385 -3.90 -5.60 -17.91
C CYS A 385 -3.45 -4.65 -16.79
N CYS A 386 -2.53 -3.74 -17.11
CA CYS A 386 -1.85 -2.89 -16.14
C CYS A 386 -2.52 -1.52 -15.93
N VAL A 387 -3.59 -1.25 -16.67
CA VAL A 387 -4.38 -0.02 -16.51
C VAL A 387 -5.57 -0.21 -15.57
N HIS A 388 -5.65 -1.35 -14.87
CA HIS A 388 -6.76 -1.61 -13.95
C HIS A 388 -6.75 -0.60 -12.80
N LYS A 389 -7.87 0.12 -12.64
CA LYS A 389 -8.05 1.04 -11.51
C LYS A 389 -7.90 0.26 -10.20
N GLY A 390 -7.05 0.75 -9.31
CA GLY A 390 -6.84 0.16 -7.99
C GLY A 390 -5.53 -0.59 -7.82
N LEU A 391 -4.85 -1.03 -8.90
CA LEU A 391 -3.52 -1.66 -8.78
C LEU A 391 -2.58 -0.81 -7.88
N PRO A 392 -1.83 -1.43 -6.95
CA PRO A 392 -1.74 -2.88 -6.67
C PRO A 392 -2.81 -3.42 -5.70
N TRP A 393 -3.77 -2.59 -5.28
CA TRP A 393 -4.81 -2.94 -4.31
C TRP A 393 -6.08 -3.47 -4.99
N PHE A 394 -6.46 -4.71 -4.67
CA PHE A 394 -7.80 -5.19 -5.01
C PHE A 394 -8.80 -4.78 -3.94
N ASN A 395 -10.06 -4.61 -4.34
CA ASN A 395 -11.18 -4.31 -3.46
C ASN A 395 -12.39 -5.13 -3.91
N LYS A 396 -12.81 -6.07 -3.07
CA LYS A 396 -13.93 -6.97 -3.37
C LYS A 396 -15.01 -6.78 -2.31
N VAL A 397 -16.23 -6.47 -2.76
CA VAL A 397 -17.44 -6.65 -1.96
C VAL A 397 -17.98 -8.04 -2.29
N LEU A 398 -18.23 -8.86 -1.27
CA LEU A 398 -18.77 -10.20 -1.44
C LEU A 398 -20.23 -10.12 -1.88
N SER A 399 -20.59 -10.90 -2.90
CA SER A 399 -21.92 -10.85 -3.53
C SER A 399 -22.99 -11.60 -2.75
N ASP A 400 -22.58 -12.50 -1.86
CA ASP A 400 -23.44 -13.35 -1.04
C ASP A 400 -23.77 -12.74 0.34
N GLY A 401 -23.32 -11.51 0.61
CA GLY A 401 -23.61 -10.79 1.85
C GLY A 401 -22.45 -10.80 2.84
N THR A 402 -22.77 -10.62 4.12
CA THR A 402 -21.81 -10.70 5.24
C THR A 402 -21.51 -12.16 5.56
N THR A 403 -20.24 -12.47 5.85
CA THR A 403 -19.75 -13.78 6.29
C THR A 403 -18.73 -13.61 7.41
N ASP A 404 -18.47 -14.66 8.17
CA ASP A 404 -17.40 -14.74 9.18
C ASP A 404 -16.35 -15.81 8.86
N GLU A 405 -16.49 -16.45 7.69
CA GLU A 405 -15.65 -17.54 7.23
C GLU A 405 -14.20 -17.12 7.04
N ASP A 406 -13.29 -18.06 7.27
CA ASP A 406 -11.87 -17.86 7.04
C ASP A 406 -11.56 -17.58 5.56
N ILE A 407 -10.56 -16.74 5.33
CA ILE A 407 -10.04 -16.48 3.98
C ILE A 407 -8.91 -17.48 3.70
N GLU A 408 -9.05 -18.23 2.62
CA GLU A 408 -8.05 -19.14 2.09
C GLU A 408 -7.21 -18.42 1.03
N PHE A 409 -5.89 -18.40 1.23
CA PHE A 409 -4.89 -18.00 0.25
C PHE A 409 -4.32 -19.25 -0.40
N ARG A 410 -4.50 -19.41 -1.71
CA ARG A 410 -4.07 -20.59 -2.46
C ARG A 410 -3.05 -20.20 -3.51
N LEU A 411 -1.82 -20.68 -3.37
CA LEU A 411 -0.84 -20.63 -4.45
C LEU A 411 -1.01 -21.87 -5.31
N CYS A 412 -1.40 -21.69 -6.57
CA CYS A 412 -1.63 -22.76 -7.51
C CYS A 412 -0.66 -22.67 -8.68
N GLY A 413 -0.45 -23.81 -9.33
CA GLY A 413 0.17 -23.85 -10.63
C GLY A 413 -0.29 -25.04 -11.45
N THR A 414 -0.38 -24.80 -12.74
CA THR A 414 -0.90 -25.67 -13.79
C THR A 414 0.10 -26.75 -14.21
N GLY A 415 1.33 -26.68 -13.71
CA GLY A 415 2.38 -27.68 -13.92
C GLY A 415 3.30 -27.84 -12.71
N GLY A 416 4.39 -28.58 -12.92
CA GLY A 416 5.43 -28.80 -11.92
C GLY A 416 6.21 -27.54 -11.55
N THR A 417 6.68 -27.50 -10.31
CA THR A 417 7.29 -26.32 -9.68
C THR A 417 8.72 -26.02 -10.14
N ASP A 418 9.38 -26.99 -10.80
CA ASP A 418 10.75 -26.85 -11.30
C ASP A 418 10.85 -25.85 -12.46
N LYS A 419 9.77 -25.68 -13.24
CA LYS A 419 9.75 -24.83 -14.44
C LYS A 419 8.58 -23.85 -14.52
N LYS A 420 7.61 -23.98 -13.62
CA LYS A 420 6.40 -23.15 -13.55
C LYS A 420 6.01 -22.92 -12.10
N ASP A 421 6.36 -21.76 -11.57
CA ASP A 421 5.83 -21.35 -10.27
C ASP A 421 5.64 -19.84 -10.19
N THR A 422 4.91 -19.40 -9.18
CA THR A 422 4.64 -17.98 -8.96
C THR A 422 4.90 -17.60 -7.51
N PRO A 423 6.16 -17.68 -7.04
CA PRO A 423 6.45 -17.51 -5.64
C PRO A 423 6.09 -16.09 -5.18
N PHE A 424 5.35 -15.99 -4.09
CA PHE A 424 4.96 -14.70 -3.49
C PHE A 424 6.02 -14.24 -2.49
N PHE A 425 6.20 -12.93 -2.36
CA PHE A 425 7.10 -12.38 -1.35
C PHE A 425 6.43 -11.36 -0.44
N PHE A 426 5.19 -10.96 -0.76
CA PHE A 426 4.47 -9.99 0.04
C PHE A 426 2.96 -10.22 -0.07
N TYR A 427 2.26 -10.08 1.06
CA TYR A 427 0.82 -9.82 1.07
C TYR A 427 0.43 -8.95 2.25
N ASP A 428 -0.60 -8.14 2.05
CA ASP A 428 -1.36 -7.44 3.10
C ASP A 428 -2.85 -7.63 2.78
N ILE A 429 -3.60 -8.20 3.73
CA ILE A 429 -5.04 -8.48 3.54
C ILE A 429 -5.83 -7.95 4.72
N PHE A 430 -6.88 -7.21 4.40
CA PHE A 430 -7.80 -6.57 5.31
C PHE A 430 -9.24 -6.95 4.99
N VAL A 431 -10.06 -7.02 6.03
CA VAL A 431 -11.51 -7.20 5.91
C VAL A 431 -12.26 -6.10 6.63
N LYS A 432 -13.51 -5.85 6.22
CA LYS A 432 -14.39 -4.85 6.83
C LYS A 432 -15.85 -5.26 6.80
#